data_AF-A0A846D6P8-F1
#
_entry.id   AF-A0A846D6P8-F1
#
_cell.length_a   1.000
_cell.length_b   1.000
_cell.length_c   1.000
_cell.angle_alpha   90.00
_cell.angle_beta   90.00
_cell.angle_gamma   90.00
#
_symmetry.space_group_name_H-M   'P 1'
#
loop_
_entity.id
_entity.type
_entity.pdbx_description
1 polymer ?
#
loop_
_entity_poly.entity_id
_entity_poly.type
_entity_poly.pdbx_seq_one_letter_code
_entity_poly.pdbx_strand_id
1 'polypeptide(L)'
;MNVIKIGSFLSLGIIFALTGNGVNALPGQRTDQVAAWINGHPTLRPGIGDGLVVRKSDTAGERFTFQATVLPPGTISYPKDRSTIRSERIAIHDQVNGVTLERLEESLRTVYGPKIYRDYNSAQFVYTYPSREILELSRRQNLPLWSAEQGQLLLGEQYGYWIEITQNDTGKAFIGQLTVFLKEDLGKLETELRAR
;
A
#
# COMPACT_ATOMS: atom_id res chain seq x y z
N MET A 1 24.30 -54.12 44.67
CA MET A 1 25.29 -53.42 43.82
C MET A 1 24.52 -52.86 42.63
N ASN A 2 24.64 -51.54 42.42
CA ASN A 2 24.11 -50.75 41.29
C ASN A 2 24.39 -51.43 39.92
N VAL A 3 23.65 -51.22 38.83
CA VAL A 3 23.54 -49.97 38.04
C VAL A 3 22.31 -49.99 37.12
N ILE A 4 21.69 -48.82 36.94
CA ILE A 4 20.59 -48.43 36.03
C ILE A 4 20.99 -48.57 34.55
N LYS A 5 20.05 -48.83 33.62
CA LYS A 5 20.01 -48.10 32.33
C LYS A 5 18.64 -48.11 31.65
N ILE A 6 18.17 -46.89 31.44
CA ILE A 6 16.96 -46.42 30.75
C ILE A 6 17.21 -46.51 29.24
N GLY A 7 16.20 -46.92 28.47
CA GLY A 7 16.20 -46.88 27.01
C GLY A 7 14.86 -46.38 26.48
N SER A 8 14.66 -45.06 26.59
CA SER A 8 13.52 -44.31 26.08
C SER A 8 13.48 -44.38 24.54
N PHE A 9 12.37 -44.84 23.96
CA PHE A 9 12.11 -44.69 22.51
C PHE A 9 11.78 -43.21 22.22
N LEU A 10 12.78 -42.46 21.79
CA LEU A 10 12.61 -41.10 21.25
C LEU A 10 12.21 -41.21 19.78
N SER A 11 10.92 -40.99 19.52
CA SER A 11 10.36 -40.67 18.22
C SER A 11 10.98 -39.38 17.69
N LEU A 12 11.86 -39.48 16.70
CA LEU A 12 12.41 -38.31 16.01
C LEU A 12 11.41 -37.85 14.94
N GLY A 13 10.39 -37.12 15.38
CA GLY A 13 9.55 -36.32 14.49
C GLY A 13 10.34 -35.11 14.03
N ILE A 14 10.85 -35.15 12.80
CA ILE A 14 11.40 -33.97 12.12
C ILE A 14 10.21 -33.08 11.76
N ILE A 15 9.84 -32.19 12.69
CA ILE A 15 8.97 -31.05 12.40
C ILE A 15 9.89 -29.96 11.85
N PHE A 16 10.06 -29.93 10.53
CA PHE A 16 10.54 -28.74 9.84
C PHE A 16 9.41 -27.69 9.88
N ALA A 17 9.24 -27.06 11.04
CA ALA A 17 8.53 -25.80 11.13
C ALA A 17 9.41 -24.76 10.43
N LEU A 18 9.17 -24.58 9.13
CA LEU A 18 9.59 -23.41 8.39
C LEU A 18 8.88 -22.19 9.01
N THR A 19 9.38 -21.69 10.13
CA THR A 19 9.15 -20.32 10.56
C THR A 19 9.94 -19.42 9.61
N GLY A 20 9.48 -19.36 8.35
CA GLY A 20 9.87 -18.29 7.46
C GLY A 20 9.40 -17.01 8.13
N ASN A 21 10.33 -16.25 8.70
CA ASN A 21 10.10 -14.83 8.93
C ASN A 21 9.73 -14.24 7.57
N GLY A 22 8.44 -14.11 7.30
CA GLY A 22 7.95 -13.45 6.10
C GLY A 22 8.62 -12.10 6.06
N VAL A 23 9.52 -11.91 5.10
CA VAL A 23 10.10 -10.61 4.80
C VAL A 23 8.92 -9.74 4.43
N ASN A 24 8.41 -8.89 5.32
CA ASN A 24 7.34 -7.98 4.95
C ASN A 24 7.97 -6.92 4.05
N ALA A 25 7.60 -6.86 2.77
CA ALA A 25 7.94 -5.66 2.00
C ALA A 25 7.18 -4.50 2.60
N LEU A 26 7.97 -3.52 3.01
CA LEU A 26 7.51 -2.27 3.56
C LEU A 26 8.48 -1.21 3.09
N PRO A 27 8.04 0.05 2.95
CA PRO A 27 8.95 1.16 2.82
C PRO A 27 10.08 1.07 3.87
N GLY A 28 11.31 1.31 3.43
CA GLY A 28 12.54 1.16 4.23
C GLY A 28 13.30 -0.15 4.01
N GLN A 29 12.73 -1.12 3.28
CA GLN A 29 13.43 -2.35 2.91
C GLN A 29 14.25 -2.19 1.62
N ARG A 30 15.24 -3.07 1.43
CA ARG A 30 16.07 -3.07 0.21
C ARG A 30 15.28 -3.53 -1.01
N THR A 31 15.64 -3.00 -2.18
CA THR A 31 14.98 -3.29 -3.46
C THR A 31 14.96 -4.78 -3.80
N ASP A 32 16.04 -5.51 -3.51
CA ASP A 32 16.13 -6.95 -3.74
C ASP A 32 15.25 -7.77 -2.78
N GLN A 33 15.16 -7.37 -1.51
CA GLN A 33 14.28 -7.97 -0.52
C GLN A 33 12.80 -7.76 -0.89
N VAL A 34 12.44 -6.55 -1.30
CA VAL A 34 11.07 -6.25 -1.75
C VAL A 34 10.74 -7.01 -3.03
N ALA A 35 11.64 -7.07 -4.01
CA ALA A 35 11.42 -7.86 -5.22
C ALA A 35 11.24 -9.36 -4.91
N ALA A 36 12.06 -9.91 -4.01
CA ALA A 36 11.93 -11.30 -3.57
C ALA A 36 10.58 -11.56 -2.86
N TRP A 37 10.14 -10.63 -2.01
CA TRP A 37 8.84 -10.72 -1.37
C TRP A 37 7.70 -10.66 -2.38
N ILE A 38 7.70 -9.71 -3.33
CA ILE A 38 6.68 -9.59 -4.38
C ILE A 38 6.56 -10.92 -5.14
N ASN A 39 7.70 -11.48 -5.55
CA ASN A 39 7.80 -12.76 -6.26
C ASN A 39 7.22 -13.93 -5.48
N GLY A 40 7.39 -13.94 -4.14
CA GLY A 40 6.83 -14.95 -3.26
C GLY A 40 5.41 -14.65 -2.76
N HIS A 41 4.81 -13.50 -3.10
CA HIS A 41 3.61 -13.03 -2.43
C HIS A 41 2.34 -13.73 -2.95
N PRO A 42 1.57 -14.43 -2.07
CA PRO A 42 0.46 -15.29 -2.50
C PRO A 42 -0.69 -14.51 -3.17
N THR A 43 -0.88 -13.26 -2.78
CA THR A 43 -1.91 -12.37 -3.33
C THR A 43 -1.42 -11.63 -4.58
N LEU A 44 -0.14 -11.22 -4.63
CA LEU A 44 0.33 -10.40 -5.75
C LEU A 44 0.60 -11.25 -6.98
N ARG A 45 0.95 -12.55 -6.86
CA ARG A 45 1.11 -13.49 -8.00
C ARG A 45 1.73 -12.82 -9.26
N PRO A 46 2.94 -12.27 -9.16
CA PRO A 46 3.56 -11.55 -10.26
C PRO A 46 3.80 -12.45 -11.47
N GLY A 47 3.78 -11.85 -12.66
CA GLY A 47 4.33 -12.45 -13.87
C GLY A 47 5.86 -12.46 -13.85
N ILE A 48 6.45 -13.26 -14.74
CA ILE A 48 7.90 -13.25 -14.94
C ILE A 48 8.32 -11.86 -15.44
N GLY A 49 9.25 -11.22 -14.73
CA GLY A 49 9.80 -9.90 -15.11
C GLY A 49 9.07 -8.70 -14.51
N ASP A 50 8.02 -8.90 -13.71
CA ASP A 50 7.29 -7.82 -13.03
C ASP A 50 8.19 -7.03 -12.05
N GLY A 51 9.13 -7.71 -11.40
CA GLY A 51 10.11 -7.08 -10.51
C GLY A 51 9.45 -6.34 -9.35
N LEU A 52 9.48 -5.00 -9.39
CA LEU A 52 8.86 -4.13 -8.38
C LEU A 52 7.44 -3.65 -8.76
N VAL A 53 6.91 -4.09 -9.90
CA VAL A 53 5.60 -3.66 -10.39
C VAL A 53 4.76 -4.83 -10.85
N VAL A 54 3.62 -5.02 -10.21
CA VAL A 54 2.65 -6.07 -10.54
C VAL A 54 1.42 -5.43 -11.16
N ARG A 55 0.97 -5.94 -12.30
CA ARG A 55 -0.27 -5.48 -12.95
C ARG A 55 -1.17 -6.68 -13.22
N LYS A 56 -2.44 -6.55 -12.84
CA LYS A 56 -3.47 -7.55 -13.09
C LYS A 56 -4.67 -6.91 -13.73
N SER A 57 -5.29 -7.62 -14.66
CA SER A 57 -6.54 -7.22 -15.30
C SER A 57 -7.48 -8.42 -15.25
N ASP A 58 -8.61 -8.27 -14.57
CA ASP A 58 -9.62 -9.34 -14.48
C ASP A 58 -10.65 -9.19 -15.62
N THR A 59 -10.97 -7.95 -16.01
CA THR A 59 -11.79 -7.61 -17.18
C THR A 59 -11.19 -6.42 -17.94
N ALA A 60 -11.80 -6.03 -19.07
CA ALA A 60 -11.37 -4.85 -19.84
C ALA A 60 -11.49 -3.53 -19.05
N GLY A 61 -12.38 -3.47 -18.06
CA GLY A 61 -12.65 -2.27 -17.24
C GLY A 61 -12.06 -2.31 -15.84
N GLU A 62 -11.44 -3.43 -15.44
CA GLU A 62 -10.95 -3.66 -14.09
C GLU A 62 -9.45 -3.99 -14.09
N ARG A 63 -8.67 -3.20 -13.35
CA ARG A 63 -7.22 -3.34 -13.23
C ARG A 63 -6.77 -3.11 -11.79
N PHE A 64 -5.96 -4.03 -11.30
CA PHE A 64 -5.18 -3.87 -10.07
C PHE A 64 -3.72 -3.62 -10.42
N THR A 65 -3.06 -2.71 -9.72
CA THR A 65 -1.62 -2.49 -9.83
C THR A 65 -1.02 -2.35 -8.44
N PHE A 66 0.10 -3.04 -8.23
CA PHE A 66 0.98 -2.83 -7.09
C PHE A 66 2.33 -2.34 -7.60
N GLN A 67 2.88 -1.31 -6.99
CA GLN A 67 4.17 -0.74 -7.38
C GLN A 67 4.99 -0.36 -6.15
N ALA A 68 6.19 -0.91 -6.04
CA ALA A 68 7.21 -0.45 -5.09
C ALA A 68 8.22 0.46 -5.82
N THR A 69 8.67 1.53 -5.16
CA THR A 69 9.63 2.46 -5.74
C THR A 69 10.58 3.05 -4.70
N VAL A 70 11.79 3.36 -5.14
CA VAL A 70 12.81 4.09 -4.36
C VAL A 70 12.53 5.60 -4.31
N LEU A 71 11.51 6.06 -5.02
CA LEU A 71 11.10 7.45 -5.03
C LEU A 71 10.14 7.75 -3.86
N PRO A 72 10.29 8.92 -3.22
CA PRO A 72 9.27 9.39 -2.28
C PRO A 72 7.94 9.63 -3.02
N PRO A 73 6.80 9.60 -2.32
CA PRO A 73 5.52 9.94 -2.93
C PRO A 73 5.47 11.41 -3.39
N GLY A 74 4.48 11.72 -4.23
CA GLY A 74 4.25 13.04 -4.80
C GLY A 74 5.12 13.33 -6.03
N THR A 75 5.61 14.56 -6.13
CA THR A 75 6.43 15.03 -7.25
C THR A 75 7.77 14.30 -7.30
N ILE A 76 8.20 13.94 -8.52
CA ILE A 76 9.45 13.22 -8.76
C ILE A 76 10.63 14.06 -8.26
N SER A 77 11.36 13.50 -7.31
CA SER A 77 12.65 14.00 -6.84
C SER A 77 13.75 12.98 -7.11
N TYR A 78 14.98 13.43 -7.35
CA TYR A 78 16.12 12.52 -7.49
C TYR A 78 16.31 11.70 -6.20
N PRO A 79 16.30 10.36 -6.28
CA PRO A 79 16.47 9.52 -5.10
C PRO A 79 17.89 9.68 -4.56
N LYS A 80 18.01 10.05 -3.28
CA LYS A 80 19.30 10.08 -2.55
C LYS A 80 19.87 8.67 -2.38
N ASP A 81 18.99 7.69 -2.20
CA ASP A 81 19.29 6.27 -2.10
C ASP A 81 18.45 5.49 -3.12
N ARG A 82 19.10 4.67 -3.95
CA ARG A 82 18.46 3.82 -4.98
C ARG A 82 18.36 2.36 -4.57
N SER A 83 18.77 2.03 -3.35
CA SER A 83 18.77 0.68 -2.82
C SER A 83 17.60 0.40 -1.87
N THR A 84 16.91 1.44 -1.40
CA THR A 84 15.83 1.34 -0.42
C THR A 84 14.50 1.81 -1.01
N ILE A 85 13.45 1.01 -0.85
CA ILE A 85 12.09 1.38 -1.24
C ILE A 85 11.58 2.49 -0.30
N ARG A 86 11.04 3.57 -0.87
CA ARG A 86 10.48 4.70 -0.11
C ARG A 86 8.97 4.74 -0.12
N SER A 87 8.35 4.21 -1.16
CA SER A 87 6.90 4.11 -1.25
C SER A 87 6.44 2.87 -2.01
N GLU A 88 5.27 2.39 -1.60
CA GLU A 88 4.58 1.26 -2.19
C GLU A 88 3.12 1.63 -2.42
N ARG A 89 2.63 1.47 -3.65
CA ARG A 89 1.32 1.92 -4.08
C ARG A 89 0.46 0.75 -4.52
N ILE A 90 -0.75 0.67 -3.99
CA ILE A 90 -1.86 -0.10 -4.53
C ILE A 90 -2.74 0.86 -5.35
N ALA A 91 -3.06 0.49 -6.58
CA ALA A 91 -4.00 1.22 -7.42
C ALA A 91 -5.05 0.27 -7.99
N ILE A 92 -6.31 0.66 -7.89
CA ILE A 92 -7.45 -0.04 -8.44
C ILE A 92 -8.12 0.90 -9.44
N HIS A 93 -8.35 0.40 -10.65
CA HIS A 93 -9.17 1.06 -11.65
C HIS A 93 -10.32 0.11 -11.98
N ASP A 94 -11.55 0.53 -11.72
CA ASP A 94 -12.75 -0.27 -12.00
C ASP A 94 -13.86 0.65 -12.50
N GLN A 95 -14.06 0.68 -13.83
CA GLN A 95 -15.11 1.49 -14.44
C GLN A 95 -16.50 0.87 -14.29
N VAL A 96 -16.57 -0.45 -14.09
CA VAL A 96 -17.81 -1.24 -14.10
C VAL A 96 -18.47 -1.20 -12.73
N ASN A 97 -17.75 -1.57 -11.67
CA ASN A 97 -18.26 -1.59 -10.29
C ASN A 97 -17.91 -0.31 -9.52
N GLY A 98 -16.84 0.38 -9.92
CA GLY A 98 -16.28 1.49 -9.16
C GLY A 98 -15.30 1.03 -8.08
N VAL A 99 -14.74 2.01 -7.38
CA VAL A 99 -13.76 1.80 -6.31
C VAL A 99 -14.27 2.45 -5.03
N THR A 100 -14.25 1.71 -3.93
CA THR A 100 -14.62 2.22 -2.61
C THR A 100 -13.40 2.26 -1.69
N LEU A 101 -13.50 3.03 -0.61
CA LEU A 101 -12.45 3.09 0.41
C LEU A 101 -12.23 1.71 1.05
N GLU A 102 -13.32 1.01 1.37
CA GLU A 102 -13.29 -0.32 1.98
C GLU A 102 -12.53 -1.32 1.09
N ARG A 103 -12.65 -1.20 -0.24
CA ARG A 103 -11.92 -2.05 -1.19
C ARG A 103 -10.42 -1.76 -1.18
N LEU A 104 -10.01 -0.49 -1.03
CA LEU A 104 -8.61 -0.12 -0.87
C LEU A 104 -8.04 -0.62 0.47
N GLU A 105 -8.80 -0.48 1.55
CA GLU A 105 -8.42 -0.96 2.88
C GLU A 105 -8.31 -2.49 2.94
N GLU A 106 -9.22 -3.20 2.30
CA GLU A 106 -9.17 -4.65 2.17
C GLU A 106 -7.94 -5.09 1.35
N SER A 107 -7.60 -4.33 0.31
CA SER A 107 -6.38 -4.58 -0.48
C SER A 107 -5.13 -4.35 0.37
N LEU A 108 -5.09 -3.28 1.18
CA LEU A 108 -4.01 -3.03 2.14
C LEU A 108 -3.88 -4.22 3.12
N ARG A 109 -4.98 -4.66 3.72
CA ARG A 109 -5.00 -5.78 4.66
C ARG A 109 -4.52 -7.09 4.02
N THR A 110 -4.92 -7.35 2.78
CA THR A 110 -4.58 -8.60 2.07
C THR A 110 -3.15 -8.59 1.53
N VAL A 111 -2.61 -7.43 1.15
CA VAL A 111 -1.24 -7.30 0.65
C VAL A 111 -0.23 -7.26 1.79
N TYR A 112 -0.47 -6.49 2.85
CA TYR A 112 0.53 -6.25 3.91
C TYR A 112 0.27 -7.03 5.20
N GLY A 113 -0.93 -7.58 5.37
CA GLY A 113 -1.33 -8.29 6.57
C GLY A 113 -1.74 -7.39 7.74
N PRO A 114 -2.03 -7.99 8.90
CA PRO A 114 -2.72 -7.33 10.01
C PRO A 114 -1.87 -6.25 10.70
N LYS A 115 -0.54 -6.32 10.63
CA LYS A 115 0.34 -5.35 11.29
C LYS A 115 0.19 -3.95 10.66
N ILE A 116 0.32 -3.86 9.34
CA ILE A 116 0.21 -2.59 8.61
C ILE A 116 -1.21 -2.09 8.58
N TYR A 117 -2.19 -2.99 8.49
CA TYR A 117 -3.59 -2.60 8.59
C TYR A 117 -3.92 -1.92 9.93
N ARG A 118 -3.33 -2.39 11.04
CA ARG A 118 -3.49 -1.73 12.35
C ARG A 118 -2.79 -0.37 12.43
N ASP A 119 -1.58 -0.25 11.88
CA ASP A 119 -0.86 1.04 11.80
C ASP A 119 -1.67 2.07 11.00
N TYR A 120 -2.24 1.66 9.87
CA TYR A 120 -3.18 2.47 9.08
C TYR A 120 -4.44 2.85 9.85
N ASN A 121 -5.11 1.87 10.48
CA ASN A 121 -6.39 2.10 11.15
C ASN A 121 -6.26 2.96 12.43
N SER A 122 -5.05 3.08 12.98
CA SER A 122 -4.73 3.97 14.09
C SER A 122 -4.05 5.26 13.66
N ALA A 123 -3.88 5.47 12.35
CA ALA A 123 -3.21 6.64 11.80
C ALA A 123 -3.99 7.92 12.07
N GLN A 124 -3.25 8.98 12.37
CA GLN A 124 -3.80 10.30 12.60
C GLN A 124 -4.02 11.02 11.28
N PHE A 125 -5.14 11.72 11.17
CA PHE A 125 -5.40 12.60 10.04
C PHE A 125 -4.41 13.76 9.99
N VAL A 126 -3.81 14.01 8.82
CA VAL A 126 -2.87 15.11 8.59
C VAL A 126 -3.47 16.16 7.66
N TYR A 127 -3.94 15.74 6.48
CA TYR A 127 -4.40 16.66 5.45
C TYR A 127 -5.43 16.00 4.52
N THR A 128 -6.31 16.81 3.94
CA THR A 128 -7.25 16.38 2.90
C THR A 128 -7.30 17.43 1.81
N TYR A 129 -7.51 16.99 0.58
CA TYR A 129 -7.77 17.88 -0.55
C TYR A 129 -8.86 17.29 -1.46
N PRO A 130 -9.58 18.15 -2.20
CA PRO A 130 -9.61 19.60 -2.02
C PRO A 130 -10.19 19.96 -0.63
N SER A 131 -9.90 21.17 -0.14
CA SER A 131 -10.40 21.60 1.17
C SER A 131 -11.94 21.64 1.18
N ARG A 132 -12.55 21.60 2.36
CA ARG A 132 -14.01 21.67 2.50
C ARG A 132 -14.58 22.92 1.82
N GLU A 133 -13.89 24.05 1.94
CA GLU A 133 -14.27 25.32 1.34
C GLU A 133 -14.30 25.22 -0.20
N ILE A 134 -13.32 24.54 -0.79
CA ILE A 134 -13.26 24.30 -2.25
C ILE A 134 -14.38 23.36 -2.69
N LEU A 135 -14.70 22.32 -1.91
CA LEU A 135 -15.84 21.43 -2.20
C LEU A 135 -17.17 22.20 -2.19
N GLU A 136 -17.42 23.04 -1.19
CA GLU A 136 -18.63 23.86 -1.14
C GLU A 136 -18.67 24.91 -2.25
N LEU A 137 -17.51 25.45 -2.66
CA LEU A 137 -17.43 26.35 -3.80
C LEU A 137 -17.75 25.64 -5.11
N SER A 138 -17.16 24.45 -5.34
CA SER A 138 -17.41 23.61 -6.50
C SER A 138 -18.91 23.28 -6.67
N ARG A 139 -19.58 22.90 -5.57
CA ARG A 139 -21.03 22.64 -5.57
C ARG A 139 -21.84 23.87 -5.93
N ARG A 140 -21.52 25.04 -5.35
CA ARG A 140 -22.23 26.30 -5.61
C ARG A 140 -22.04 26.79 -7.04
N GLN A 141 -20.87 26.58 -7.62
CA GLN A 141 -20.52 27.04 -8.97
C GLN A 141 -20.77 25.97 -10.05
N ASN A 142 -21.23 24.78 -9.67
CA ASN A 142 -21.43 23.64 -10.57
C ASN A 142 -20.16 23.31 -11.38
N LEU A 143 -19.01 23.24 -10.69
CA LEU A 143 -17.69 22.95 -11.27
C LEU A 143 -17.20 21.54 -10.85
N PRO A 144 -17.87 20.45 -11.28
CA PRO A 144 -17.64 19.09 -10.76
C PRO A 144 -16.20 18.60 -10.93
N LEU A 145 -15.47 19.11 -11.94
CA LEU A 145 -14.06 18.80 -12.17
C LEU A 145 -13.16 19.15 -10.98
N TRP A 146 -13.53 20.16 -10.18
CA TRP A 146 -12.72 20.61 -9.04
C TRP A 146 -12.82 19.67 -7.83
N SER A 147 -13.78 18.74 -7.86
CA SER A 147 -13.99 17.70 -6.84
C SER A 147 -13.79 16.29 -7.39
N ALA A 148 -13.36 16.17 -8.65
CA ALA A 148 -13.19 14.89 -9.33
C ALA A 148 -12.08 14.05 -8.68
N GLU A 149 -11.09 14.68 -8.04
CA GLU A 149 -10.04 13.98 -7.32
C GLU A 149 -10.03 14.43 -5.87
N GLN A 150 -10.06 13.46 -4.95
CA GLN A 150 -10.05 13.70 -3.52
C GLN A 150 -8.98 12.82 -2.90
N GLY A 151 -8.23 13.36 -1.94
CA GLY A 151 -7.20 12.60 -1.27
C GLY A 151 -7.06 12.92 0.19
N GLN A 152 -6.57 11.95 0.95
CA GLN A 152 -6.33 12.02 2.39
C GLN A 152 -4.91 11.59 2.71
N LEU A 153 -4.27 12.37 3.57
CA LEU A 153 -2.94 12.10 4.10
C LEU A 153 -3.07 11.77 5.58
N LEU A 154 -2.53 10.61 5.97
CA LEU A 154 -2.59 10.07 7.32
C LEU A 154 -1.18 9.71 7.80
N LEU A 155 -0.99 9.74 9.12
CA LEU A 155 0.27 9.43 9.79
C LEU A 155 0.08 8.31 10.82
N GLY A 156 0.62 7.14 10.52
CA GLY A 156 0.72 6.02 11.46
C GLY A 156 1.88 6.17 12.44
N GLU A 157 2.01 5.17 13.30
CA GLU A 157 3.17 5.02 14.17
C GLU A 157 4.42 4.77 13.31
N GLN A 158 4.32 3.84 12.35
CA GLN A 158 5.44 3.37 11.52
C GLN A 158 5.50 4.07 10.15
N TYR A 159 4.36 4.25 9.48
CA TYR A 159 4.33 4.71 8.09
C TYR A 159 3.43 5.94 7.89
N GLY A 160 3.63 6.63 6.77
CA GLY A 160 2.66 7.55 6.22
C GLY A 160 1.74 6.81 5.24
N TYR A 161 0.48 7.27 5.17
CA TYR A 161 -0.52 6.74 4.24
C TYR A 161 -1.13 7.86 3.43
N TRP A 162 -1.25 7.65 2.13
CA TRP A 162 -1.86 8.59 1.21
C TRP A 162 -2.88 7.87 0.35
N ILE A 163 -4.14 8.28 0.49
CA ILE A 163 -5.28 7.72 -0.21
C ILE A 163 -5.75 8.74 -1.23
N GLU A 164 -6.03 8.29 -2.45
CA GLU A 164 -6.62 9.13 -3.50
C GLU A 164 -7.78 8.39 -4.15
N ILE A 165 -8.86 9.12 -4.43
CA ILE A 165 -10.03 8.62 -5.14
C ILE A 165 -10.36 9.61 -6.26
N THR A 166 -10.49 9.08 -7.48
CA THR A 166 -10.95 9.84 -8.64
C THR A 166 -12.35 9.40 -9.02
N GLN A 167 -13.24 10.37 -9.15
CA GLN A 167 -14.63 10.26 -9.54
C GLN A 167 -14.82 10.77 -10.96
N ASN A 168 -15.75 10.16 -11.69
CA ASN A 168 -16.18 10.64 -13.00
C ASN A 168 -17.23 11.76 -12.85
N ASP A 169 -17.72 12.27 -13.98
CA ASP A 169 -18.72 13.34 -14.01
C ASP A 169 -20.06 12.96 -13.34
N THR A 170 -20.33 11.68 -13.14
CA THR A 170 -21.52 11.19 -12.42
C THR A 170 -21.27 11.01 -10.92
N GLY A 171 -20.08 11.38 -10.41
CA GLY A 171 -19.68 11.21 -9.02
C GLY A 171 -19.27 9.79 -8.63
N LYS A 172 -19.20 8.86 -9.59
CA LYS A 172 -18.79 7.48 -9.34
C LYS A 172 -17.26 7.41 -9.28
N ALA A 173 -16.74 6.98 -8.13
CA ALA A 173 -15.33 6.66 -7.96
C ALA A 173 -14.94 5.48 -8.87
N PHE A 174 -13.97 5.68 -9.75
CA PHE A 174 -13.51 4.65 -10.70
C PHE A 174 -12.01 4.39 -10.61
N ILE A 175 -11.24 5.29 -10.02
CA ILE A 175 -9.85 5.06 -9.64
C ILE A 175 -9.72 5.27 -8.13
N GLY A 176 -9.05 4.35 -7.47
CA GLY A 176 -8.60 4.51 -6.09
C GLY A 176 -7.14 4.12 -5.96
N GLN A 177 -6.40 4.86 -5.14
CA GLN A 177 -5.01 4.61 -4.85
C GLN A 177 -4.78 4.66 -3.34
N LEU A 178 -3.91 3.79 -2.85
CA LEU A 178 -3.39 3.82 -1.49
C LEU A 178 -1.89 3.63 -1.53
N THR A 179 -1.16 4.62 -1.05
CA THR A 179 0.30 4.62 -0.97
C THR A 179 0.72 4.51 0.48
N VAL A 180 1.55 3.51 0.79
CA VAL A 180 2.27 3.37 2.05
C VAL A 180 3.68 3.91 1.81
N PHE A 181 4.17 4.80 2.67
CA PHE A 181 5.47 5.44 2.45
C PHE A 181 6.21 5.71 3.76
N LEU A 182 7.52 5.98 3.65
CA LEU A 182 8.37 6.32 4.78
C LEU A 182 7.88 7.60 5.48
N LYS A 183 7.72 7.52 6.80
CA LYS A 183 7.22 8.64 7.62
C LYS A 183 7.98 9.96 7.43
N GLU A 184 9.28 9.90 7.16
CA GLU A 184 10.12 11.07 6.89
C GLU A 184 9.72 11.85 5.62
N ASP A 185 9.01 11.22 4.67
CA ASP A 185 8.53 11.88 3.45
C ASP A 185 7.21 12.65 3.65
N LEU A 186 6.59 12.55 4.83
CA LEU A 186 5.28 13.16 5.11
C LEU A 186 5.30 14.68 4.90
N GLY A 187 6.28 15.38 5.46
CA GLY A 187 6.35 16.84 5.39
C GLY A 187 6.53 17.37 3.96
N LYS A 188 7.32 16.65 3.15
CA LYS A 188 7.48 16.95 1.70
C LYS A 188 6.12 16.79 1.00
N LEU A 189 5.48 15.63 1.17
CA LEU A 189 4.22 15.33 0.49
C LEU A 189 3.12 16.30 0.90
N GLU A 190 2.97 16.60 2.19
CA GLU A 190 1.99 17.56 2.68
C GLU A 190 2.17 18.94 2.03
N THR A 191 3.42 19.42 1.93
CA THR A 191 3.73 20.71 1.30
C THR A 191 3.32 20.72 -0.17
N GLU A 192 3.61 19.64 -0.90
CA GLU A 192 3.23 19.50 -2.31
C GLU A 192 1.70 19.45 -2.49
N LEU A 193 0.99 18.73 -1.63
CA LEU A 193 -0.47 18.61 -1.69
C LEU A 193 -1.19 19.91 -1.32
N ARG A 194 -0.59 20.76 -0.48
CA ARG A 194 -1.13 22.10 -0.15
C ARG A 194 -0.96 23.12 -1.28
N ALA A 195 0.02 22.90 -2.16
CA ALA A 195 0.30 23.76 -3.30
C ALA A 195 -0.52 23.38 -4.56
N ARG A 196 -1.30 22.30 -4.48
CA ARG A 196 -2.16 21.78 -5.55
C ARG A 196 -3.50 22.50 -5.59
#